data_AF-A0A8H5GUT3-F1
#
_entry.id   AF-A0A8H5GUT3-F1
#
_cell.length_a   1.000
_cell.length_b   1.000
_cell.length_c   1.000
_cell.angle_alpha   90.00
_cell.angle_beta   90.00
_cell.angle_gamma   90.00
#
_symmetry.space_group_name_H-M   'P 1'
#
loop_
_entity.id
_entity.type
_entity.pdbx_description
1 polymer ?
#
loop_
_entity_poly.entity_id
_entity_poly.type
_entity_poly.pdbx_seq_one_letter_code
_entity_poly.pdbx_strand_id
1 'polypeptide(L)'
;MKDTLMDANFPRTADQRVYHLGLRPGEVANRIVTVGSPSRARAIAAFLDKDPEPFVLSSERGFLTITGRYKNVPISIISIGMGSPNMDFFIREVRECLSGDMSIVRLGSCGGLVDVPVGTVVVPKASVAVSRNVDFDFLDPENCDEPPYRISKPVPADPTLHLEVQKALEAAKPAASNTVILAGTVNASADSFYSSQGRHTSFPDHNEDLVDKLQLSTPELATLEMETFHLYHLAACWSGRRVAAKAGEPPLTTGPVQPIISVPPALSVPASSPRLASSDTVVRAAAAQMVFASRTSQDFITPDQVTELERWTGLGVLNALINLEIPADRLHPEKTSVWETLSTSGQ
;
A
#
# COMPACT_ATOMS: atom_id res chain seq x y z
N MET A 1 4.08 -24.95 6.47
CA MET A 1 4.62 -23.67 6.97
C MET A 1 4.53 -23.54 8.49
N LYS A 2 3.42 -23.94 9.15
CA LYS A 2 3.29 -23.79 10.62
C LYS A 2 4.33 -24.60 11.41
N ASP A 3 4.67 -25.80 10.94
CA ASP A 3 5.65 -26.69 11.60
C ASP A 3 7.12 -26.25 11.42
N THR A 4 7.36 -25.14 10.70
CA THR A 4 8.70 -24.67 10.35
C THR A 4 8.99 -23.24 10.83
N LEU A 5 8.11 -22.65 11.64
CA LEU A 5 8.28 -21.29 12.18
C LEU A 5 9.31 -21.24 13.31
N MET A 6 10.18 -20.23 13.26
CA MET A 6 11.31 -20.10 14.20
C MET A 6 11.06 -19.13 15.36
N ASP A 7 10.16 -18.15 15.22
CA ASP A 7 9.90 -17.11 16.22
C ASP A 7 8.42 -16.65 16.15
N ALA A 8 7.91 -16.14 17.27
CA ALA A 8 6.55 -15.61 17.37
C ALA A 8 6.48 -14.08 17.21
N ASN A 9 7.58 -13.34 17.42
CA ASN A 9 7.59 -11.88 17.32
C ASN A 9 7.60 -11.40 15.85
N PHE A 10 8.41 -12.04 15.01
CA PHE A 10 8.33 -11.91 13.56
C PHE A 10 8.46 -13.29 12.90
N PRO A 11 7.32 -13.97 12.65
CA PRO A 11 7.36 -15.36 12.22
C PRO A 11 7.99 -15.56 10.85
N ARG A 12 9.07 -16.33 10.81
CA ARG A 12 9.76 -16.78 9.60
C ARG A 12 9.95 -18.28 9.59
N THR A 13 9.97 -18.87 8.42
CA THR A 13 10.42 -20.26 8.22
C THR A 13 11.93 -20.39 8.32
N ALA A 14 12.43 -21.63 8.36
CA ALA A 14 13.87 -21.90 8.35
C ALA A 14 14.63 -21.32 7.15
N ASP A 15 13.99 -21.30 5.97
CA ASP A 15 14.50 -20.68 4.76
C ASP A 15 14.16 -19.18 4.64
N GLN A 16 13.86 -18.53 5.77
CA GLN A 16 13.62 -17.09 5.93
C GLN A 16 12.34 -16.54 5.28
N ARG A 17 11.38 -17.39 4.94
CA ARG A 17 10.11 -16.93 4.35
C ARG A 17 9.25 -16.26 5.41
N VAL A 18 8.76 -15.07 5.07
CA VAL A 18 7.76 -14.32 5.83
C VAL A 18 6.41 -15.04 5.81
N TYR A 19 5.63 -14.90 6.88
CA TYR A 19 4.49 -15.78 7.16
C TYR A 19 3.32 -15.61 6.19
N HIS A 20 2.97 -14.37 5.81
CA HIS A 20 1.76 -14.13 5.03
C HIS A 20 2.03 -14.15 3.53
N LEU A 21 3.05 -13.42 3.07
CA LEU A 21 3.42 -13.33 1.66
C LEU A 21 4.23 -14.55 1.18
N GLY A 22 4.85 -15.29 2.10
CA GLY A 22 5.68 -16.46 1.77
C GLY A 22 7.00 -16.12 1.08
N LEU A 23 7.36 -14.83 0.97
CA LEU A 23 8.57 -14.33 0.33
C LEU A 23 9.81 -14.49 1.21
N ARG A 24 10.98 -14.64 0.59
CA ARG A 24 12.28 -14.50 1.24
C ARG A 24 13.17 -13.51 0.47
N PRO A 25 14.32 -13.08 1.02
CA PRO A 25 15.28 -12.25 0.29
C PRO A 25 15.62 -12.84 -1.08
N GLY A 26 15.73 -11.97 -2.09
CA GLY A 26 15.95 -12.37 -3.49
C GLY A 26 14.69 -12.74 -4.29
N GLU A 27 13.49 -12.79 -3.69
CA GLU A 27 12.23 -13.10 -4.40
C GLU A 27 11.35 -11.86 -4.68
N VAL A 28 11.72 -10.70 -4.14
CA VAL A 28 11.05 -9.41 -4.35
C VAL A 28 12.09 -8.32 -4.62
N ALA A 29 11.83 -7.47 -5.60
CA ALA A 29 12.71 -6.39 -6.04
C ALA A 29 12.40 -5.07 -5.31
N ASN A 30 13.35 -4.13 -5.36
CA ASN A 30 13.21 -2.79 -4.75
C ASN A 30 12.08 -1.94 -5.36
N ARG A 31 11.74 -2.19 -6.63
CA ARG A 31 10.69 -1.48 -7.38
C ARG A 31 9.44 -2.33 -7.45
N ILE A 32 8.35 -1.84 -6.89
CA ILE A 32 7.15 -2.64 -6.64
C ILE A 32 5.91 -1.93 -7.17
N VAL A 33 5.15 -2.64 -8.00
CA VAL A 33 3.76 -2.31 -8.29
C VAL A 33 2.88 -3.11 -7.35
N THR A 34 2.02 -2.47 -6.56
CA THR A 34 1.00 -3.19 -5.78
C THR A 34 -0.39 -2.94 -6.36
N VAL A 35 -1.19 -4.00 -6.43
CA VAL A 35 -2.56 -3.98 -6.98
C VAL A 35 -3.51 -4.75 -6.07
N GLY A 36 -4.81 -4.51 -6.25
CA GLY A 36 -5.83 -5.25 -5.48
C GLY A 36 -6.03 -6.69 -5.94
N SER A 37 -6.10 -6.94 -7.25
CA SER A 37 -6.51 -8.25 -7.79
C SER A 37 -5.37 -9.03 -8.46
N PRO A 38 -5.38 -10.37 -8.38
CA PRO A 38 -4.42 -11.21 -9.10
C PRO A 38 -4.52 -11.08 -10.63
N SER A 39 -5.72 -10.82 -11.17
CA SER A 39 -5.91 -10.62 -12.61
C SER A 39 -5.18 -9.38 -13.11
N ARG A 40 -5.28 -8.25 -12.39
CA ARG A 40 -4.53 -7.03 -12.71
C ARG A 40 -3.02 -7.26 -12.60
N ALA A 41 -2.58 -7.97 -11.56
CA ALA A 41 -1.16 -8.31 -11.40
C ALA A 41 -0.62 -9.08 -12.62
N ARG A 42 -1.36 -10.09 -13.09
CA ARG A 42 -1.00 -10.87 -14.28
C ARG A 42 -1.06 -10.05 -15.57
N ALA A 43 -2.02 -9.15 -15.71
CA ALA A 43 -2.12 -8.27 -16.88
C ALA A 43 -0.90 -7.34 -16.98
N ILE A 44 -0.44 -6.76 -15.86
CA ILE A 44 0.76 -5.93 -15.82
C ILE A 44 2.01 -6.79 -16.05
N ALA A 45 2.06 -8.00 -15.47
CA ALA A 45 3.19 -8.92 -15.64
C ALA A 45 3.42 -9.36 -17.10
N ALA A 46 2.40 -9.25 -17.96
CA ALA A 46 2.54 -9.53 -19.38
C ALA A 46 3.55 -8.59 -20.08
N PHE A 47 3.84 -7.43 -19.50
CA PHE A 47 4.84 -6.47 -19.99
C PHE A 47 6.27 -6.76 -19.53
N LEU A 48 6.47 -7.69 -18.59
CA LEU A 48 7.81 -8.06 -18.14
C LEU A 48 8.58 -8.76 -19.26
N ASP A 49 9.89 -8.56 -19.22
CA ASP A 49 10.86 -9.23 -20.07
C ASP A 49 10.72 -10.75 -19.90
N LYS A 50 11.03 -11.50 -20.97
CA LYS A 50 10.89 -12.97 -20.97
C LYS A 50 12.11 -13.71 -20.42
N ASP A 51 13.24 -13.02 -20.31
CA ASP A 51 14.50 -13.59 -19.84
C ASP A 51 15.13 -12.66 -18.78
N PRO A 52 15.37 -13.13 -17.54
CA PRO A 52 14.97 -14.43 -17.01
C PRO A 52 13.43 -14.57 -16.96
N GLU A 53 12.94 -15.82 -16.94
CA GLU A 53 11.51 -16.09 -16.79
C GLU A 53 10.99 -15.48 -15.47
N PRO A 54 9.90 -14.68 -15.49
CA PRO A 54 9.37 -14.08 -14.28
C PRO A 54 8.99 -15.13 -13.23
N PHE A 55 9.54 -14.97 -12.03
CA PHE A 55 9.17 -15.76 -10.86
C PHE A 55 7.73 -15.46 -10.44
N VAL A 56 6.97 -16.49 -10.09
CA VAL A 56 5.58 -16.39 -9.65
C VAL A 56 5.39 -17.17 -8.35
N LEU A 57 4.88 -16.50 -7.32
CA LEU A 57 4.57 -17.09 -6.02
C LEU A 57 3.14 -16.74 -5.60
N SER A 58 2.32 -17.76 -5.39
CA SER A 58 1.02 -17.64 -4.71
C SER A 58 1.19 -18.09 -3.26
N SER A 59 0.85 -17.22 -2.32
CA SER A 59 0.85 -17.55 -0.89
C SER A 59 -0.44 -18.24 -0.45
N GLU A 60 -0.35 -19.02 0.62
CA GLU A 60 -1.51 -19.62 1.32
C GLU A 60 -2.48 -18.57 1.93
N ARG A 61 -2.11 -17.29 1.92
CA ARG A 61 -2.93 -16.17 2.41
C ARG A 61 -3.50 -15.32 1.27
N GLY A 62 -3.38 -15.76 0.02
CA GLY A 62 -4.02 -15.12 -1.12
C GLY A 62 -3.24 -13.98 -1.78
N PHE A 63 -2.03 -13.68 -1.31
CA PHE A 63 -1.09 -12.80 -2.02
C PHE A 63 -0.51 -13.50 -3.24
N LEU A 64 -0.41 -12.77 -4.36
CA LEU A 64 0.32 -13.20 -5.56
C LEU A 64 1.48 -12.24 -5.80
N THR A 65 2.70 -12.75 -5.80
CA THR A 65 3.92 -12.01 -6.17
C THR A 65 4.42 -12.49 -7.51
N ILE A 66 4.72 -11.55 -8.41
CA ILE A 66 5.37 -11.82 -9.68
C ILE A 66 6.61 -10.93 -9.76
N THR A 67 7.80 -11.52 -9.88
CA THR A 67 9.07 -10.78 -9.90
C THR A 67 9.83 -11.11 -11.18
N GLY A 68 10.26 -10.09 -11.91
CA GLY A 68 11.02 -10.24 -13.14
C GLY A 68 11.74 -8.95 -13.49
N ARG A 69 11.96 -8.73 -14.78
CA ARG A 69 12.55 -7.48 -15.29
C ARG A 69 11.57 -6.75 -16.20
N TYR A 70 11.62 -5.43 -16.20
CA TYR A 70 10.96 -4.59 -17.19
C TYR A 70 12.02 -3.68 -17.80
N LYS A 71 12.28 -3.83 -19.11
CA LYS A 71 13.36 -3.10 -19.80
C LYS A 71 14.70 -3.28 -19.07
N ASN A 72 15.01 -4.52 -18.70
CA ASN A 72 16.19 -4.95 -17.95
C ASN A 72 16.30 -4.44 -16.50
N VAL A 73 15.28 -3.77 -15.96
CA VAL A 73 15.26 -3.31 -14.55
C VAL A 73 14.40 -4.24 -13.70
N PRO A 74 14.90 -4.77 -12.56
CA PRO A 74 14.12 -5.63 -11.67
C PRO A 74 12.87 -4.94 -11.12
N ILE A 75 11.72 -5.59 -11.27
CA ILE A 75 10.41 -5.14 -10.76
C ILE A 75 9.64 -6.32 -10.16
N SER A 76 8.93 -6.06 -9.06
CA SER A 76 7.92 -6.96 -8.50
C SER A 76 6.51 -6.38 -8.66
N ILE A 77 5.54 -7.25 -8.93
CA ILE A 77 4.11 -6.93 -9.00
C ILE A 77 3.41 -7.79 -7.95
N ILE A 78 2.76 -7.16 -6.97
CA ILE A 78 2.18 -7.85 -5.81
C ILE A 78 0.69 -7.53 -5.70
N SER A 79 -0.15 -8.56 -5.83
CA SER A 79 -1.58 -8.50 -5.52
C SER A 79 -1.79 -8.68 -4.02
N ILE A 80 -2.42 -7.70 -3.38
CA ILE A 80 -2.63 -7.68 -1.93
C ILE A 80 -4.09 -7.90 -1.50
N GLY A 81 -5.04 -7.94 -2.42
CA GLY A 81 -6.45 -7.93 -2.05
C GLY A 81 -6.91 -6.54 -1.60
N MET A 82 -7.73 -6.51 -0.56
CA MET A 82 -8.40 -5.29 -0.06
C MET A 82 -8.13 -5.07 1.42
N GLY A 83 -8.22 -3.81 1.86
CA GLY A 83 -8.12 -3.37 3.23
C GLY A 83 -6.71 -3.02 3.68
N SER A 84 -6.65 -2.04 4.58
CA SER A 84 -5.41 -1.59 5.23
C SER A 84 -4.61 -2.72 5.91
N PRO A 85 -5.21 -3.76 6.54
CA PRO A 85 -4.45 -4.88 7.09
C PRO A 85 -3.64 -5.67 6.05
N ASN A 86 -4.17 -5.88 4.85
CA ASN A 86 -3.42 -6.55 3.79
C ASN A 86 -2.29 -5.69 3.24
N MET A 87 -2.49 -4.38 3.16
CA MET A 87 -1.41 -3.42 2.87
C MET A 87 -0.33 -3.45 3.96
N ASP A 88 -0.71 -3.63 5.24
CA ASP A 88 0.22 -3.76 6.37
C ASP A 88 1.12 -4.99 6.22
N PHE A 89 0.53 -6.17 5.97
CA PHE A 89 1.29 -7.39 5.71
C PHE A 89 2.28 -7.20 4.57
N PHE A 90 1.82 -6.65 3.45
CA PHE A 90 2.66 -6.41 2.29
C PHE A 90 3.88 -5.54 2.62
N ILE A 91 3.68 -4.37 3.23
CA ILE A 91 4.79 -3.41 3.43
C ILE A 91 5.78 -3.96 4.45
N ARG A 92 5.29 -4.49 5.58
CA ARG A 92 6.15 -4.99 6.65
C ARG A 92 6.96 -6.19 6.19
N GLU A 93 6.31 -7.17 5.57
CA GLU A 93 6.99 -8.40 5.18
C GLU A 93 7.93 -8.20 3.98
N VAL A 94 7.57 -7.35 3.01
CA VAL A 94 8.49 -7.02 1.90
C VAL A 94 9.70 -6.22 2.39
N ARG A 95 9.50 -5.27 3.33
CA ARG A 95 10.60 -4.52 3.91
C ARG A 95 11.64 -5.43 4.57
N GLU A 96 11.15 -6.49 5.19
CA GLU A 96 11.90 -7.54 5.87
C GLU A 96 12.56 -8.56 4.92
N CYS A 97 12.32 -8.43 3.60
CA CYS A 97 12.96 -9.22 2.54
C CYS A 97 13.93 -8.41 1.67
N LEU A 98 14.06 -7.10 1.89
CA LEU A 98 14.89 -6.20 1.10
C LEU A 98 15.95 -5.52 1.95
N SER A 99 17.17 -5.38 1.42
CA SER A 99 18.28 -4.67 2.08
C SER A 99 18.36 -3.18 1.72
N GLY A 100 17.85 -2.80 0.55
CA GLY A 100 17.98 -1.46 -0.01
C GLY A 100 16.70 -0.62 0.08
N ASP A 101 16.61 0.46 -0.69
CA ASP A 101 15.43 1.32 -0.71
C ASP A 101 14.23 0.63 -1.37
N MET A 102 13.00 1.01 -1.02
CA MET A 102 11.78 0.54 -1.66
C MET A 102 11.09 1.68 -2.40
N SER A 103 10.69 1.46 -3.64
CA SER A 103 9.86 2.37 -4.42
C SER A 103 8.59 1.64 -4.81
N ILE A 104 7.47 2.09 -4.26
CA ILE A 104 6.18 1.40 -4.36
C ILE A 104 5.16 2.32 -5.04
N VAL A 105 4.56 1.83 -6.12
CA VAL A 105 3.40 2.48 -6.72
C VAL A 105 2.20 1.56 -6.59
N ARG A 106 1.15 2.04 -5.92
CA ARG A 106 -0.14 1.35 -5.90
C ARG A 106 -0.93 1.71 -7.15
N LEU A 107 -1.31 0.71 -7.95
CA LEU A 107 -2.25 0.86 -9.05
C LEU A 107 -3.63 0.27 -8.67
N GLY A 108 -4.49 1.16 -8.19
CA GLY A 108 -5.79 0.81 -7.59
C GLY A 108 -6.98 1.25 -8.43
N SER A 109 -8.17 0.87 -7.97
CA SER A 109 -9.44 1.44 -8.39
C SER A 109 -10.04 2.24 -7.23
N CYS A 110 -10.86 3.24 -7.54
CA CYS A 110 -11.50 4.09 -6.54
C CYS A 110 -12.89 4.56 -6.99
N GLY A 111 -13.65 5.12 -6.05
CA GLY A 111 -14.82 5.94 -6.35
C GLY A 111 -14.45 7.42 -6.42
N GLY A 112 -15.04 8.16 -7.37
CA GLY A 112 -14.92 9.62 -7.46
C GLY A 112 -15.91 10.29 -6.50
N LEU A 113 -15.44 11.19 -5.65
CA LEU A 113 -16.25 11.99 -4.72
C LEU A 113 -16.52 13.40 -5.23
N VAL A 114 -15.91 13.80 -6.33
CA VAL A 114 -16.14 15.08 -7.01
C VAL A 114 -16.69 14.83 -8.40
N ASP A 115 -17.12 15.88 -9.09
CA ASP A 115 -17.61 15.79 -10.47
C ASP A 115 -16.46 15.52 -11.45
N VAL A 116 -16.00 14.27 -11.46
CA VAL A 116 -14.99 13.75 -12.38
C VAL A 116 -15.57 12.56 -13.14
N PRO A 117 -15.34 12.47 -14.47
CA PRO A 117 -15.83 11.34 -15.25
C PRO A 117 -15.23 10.01 -14.77
N VAL A 118 -16.02 8.95 -14.84
CA VAL A 118 -15.49 7.58 -14.74
C VAL A 118 -14.43 7.35 -15.80
N GLY A 119 -13.42 6.53 -15.48
CA GLY A 119 -12.23 6.34 -16.29
C GLY A 119 -11.14 7.39 -16.09
N THR A 120 -11.37 8.44 -15.29
CA THR A 120 -10.31 9.36 -14.83
C THR A 120 -9.25 8.59 -14.04
N VAL A 121 -7.97 8.96 -14.23
CA VAL A 121 -6.85 8.46 -13.44
C VAL A 121 -6.43 9.54 -12.45
N VAL A 122 -6.40 9.19 -11.18
CA VAL A 122 -6.05 10.10 -10.08
C VAL A 122 -4.72 9.67 -9.48
N VAL A 123 -3.78 10.61 -9.37
CA VAL A 123 -2.49 10.45 -8.71
C VAL A 123 -2.55 11.29 -7.43
N PRO A 124 -3.07 10.78 -6.29
CA PRO A 124 -3.32 11.63 -5.14
C PRO A 124 -2.01 12.09 -4.48
N LYS A 125 -1.91 13.38 -4.16
CA LYS A 125 -0.75 13.98 -3.48
C LYS A 125 -0.71 13.65 -1.99
N ALA A 126 -1.85 13.31 -1.41
CA ALA A 126 -1.97 12.86 -0.02
C ALA A 126 -3.19 11.95 0.14
N SER A 127 -3.25 11.26 1.28
CA SER A 127 -4.43 10.49 1.66
C SER A 127 -4.79 10.73 3.13
N VAL A 128 -6.08 10.72 3.45
CA VAL A 128 -6.63 10.59 4.82
C VAL A 128 -7.14 9.17 5.06
N ALA A 129 -7.29 8.76 6.30
CA ALA A 129 -7.97 7.54 6.70
C ALA A 129 -9.35 7.87 7.27
N VAL A 130 -10.32 7.00 6.99
CA VAL A 130 -11.69 7.08 7.52
C VAL A 130 -11.99 5.76 8.21
N SER A 131 -12.20 5.80 9.53
CA SER A 131 -12.46 4.60 10.32
C SER A 131 -13.75 4.70 11.11
N ARG A 132 -14.53 3.63 11.17
CA ARG A 132 -15.71 3.54 12.05
C ARG A 132 -15.24 3.57 13.51
N ASN A 133 -15.86 4.42 14.30
CA ASN A 133 -15.74 4.38 15.75
C ASN A 133 -16.68 3.31 16.28
N VAL A 134 -16.15 2.10 16.54
CA VAL A 134 -16.98 0.98 17.01
C VAL A 134 -17.53 1.20 18.42
N ASP A 135 -16.90 2.08 19.21
CA ASP A 135 -17.37 2.41 20.55
C ASP A 135 -18.66 3.25 20.48
N PHE A 136 -18.90 3.98 19.38
CA PHE A 136 -20.08 4.82 19.16
C PHE A 136 -21.41 4.11 19.48
N ASP A 137 -21.52 2.85 19.08
CA ASP A 137 -22.74 2.05 19.25
C ASP A 137 -23.00 1.62 20.71
N PHE A 138 -22.02 1.80 21.61
CA PHE A 138 -22.08 1.41 23.02
C PHE A 138 -22.02 2.60 23.99
N LEU A 139 -21.95 3.82 23.47
CA LEU A 139 -21.86 5.03 24.29
C LEU A 139 -23.25 5.46 24.77
N ASP A 140 -23.29 6.00 25.99
CA ASP A 140 -24.45 6.71 26.52
C ASP A 140 -24.54 8.08 25.83
N PRO A 141 -25.58 8.35 25.03
CA PRO A 141 -25.72 9.62 24.30
C PRO A 141 -25.77 10.84 25.22
N GLU A 142 -26.12 10.68 26.51
CA GLU A 142 -26.16 11.79 27.46
C GLU A 142 -24.76 12.23 27.94
N ASN A 143 -23.73 11.40 27.74
CA ASN A 143 -22.40 11.58 28.33
C ASN A 143 -21.24 11.51 27.34
N CYS A 144 -21.49 11.35 26.03
CA CYS A 144 -20.43 11.25 25.02
C CYS A 144 -20.79 11.93 23.70
N ASP A 145 -19.88 12.79 23.21
CA ASP A 145 -19.99 13.51 21.93
C ASP A 145 -18.98 12.98 20.89
N GLU A 146 -18.59 11.70 21.01
CA GLU A 146 -17.70 11.09 20.03
C GLU A 146 -18.43 10.82 18.70
N PRO A 147 -17.85 11.17 17.55
CA PRO A 147 -18.48 10.92 16.26
C PRO A 147 -18.45 9.43 15.89
N PRO A 148 -19.39 8.96 15.04
CA PRO A 148 -19.42 7.57 14.54
C PRO A 148 -18.23 7.24 13.61
N TYR A 149 -17.54 8.25 13.10
CA TYR A 149 -16.38 8.11 12.23
C TYR A 149 -15.25 9.04 12.63
N ARG A 150 -14.02 8.54 12.56
CA ARG A 150 -12.79 9.30 12.79
C ARG A 150 -12.07 9.51 11.46
N ILE A 151 -11.66 10.75 11.21
CA ILE A 151 -10.92 11.14 10.00
C ILE A 151 -9.50 11.54 10.43
N SER A 152 -8.48 10.91 9.84
CA SER A 152 -7.09 11.21 10.18
C SER A 152 -6.58 12.47 9.49
N LYS A 153 -5.42 12.97 9.94
CA LYS A 153 -4.67 14.00 9.20
C LYS A 153 -4.12 13.40 7.89
N PRO A 154 -4.00 14.20 6.82
CA PRO A 154 -3.46 13.72 5.56
C PRO A 154 -2.00 13.31 5.71
N VAL A 155 -1.63 12.20 5.06
CA VAL A 155 -0.24 11.77 4.88
C VAL A 155 0.12 11.98 3.41
N PRO A 156 1.21 12.71 3.10
CA PRO A 156 1.60 12.96 1.71
C PRO A 156 2.20 11.72 1.05
N ALA A 157 2.07 11.65 -0.27
CA ALA A 157 2.88 10.76 -1.11
C ALA A 157 4.36 11.21 -1.09
N ASP A 158 5.26 10.34 -1.50
CA ASP A 158 6.64 10.74 -1.81
C ASP A 158 6.62 11.74 -3.00
N PRO A 159 7.15 12.96 -2.85
CA PRO A 159 6.98 14.01 -3.86
C PRO A 159 7.72 13.69 -5.17
N THR A 160 8.87 13.00 -5.09
CA THR A 160 9.65 12.63 -6.27
C THR A 160 8.93 11.54 -7.07
N LEU A 161 8.52 10.46 -6.41
CA LEU A 161 7.80 9.36 -7.05
C LEU A 161 6.41 9.78 -7.53
N HIS A 162 5.70 10.63 -6.79
CA HIS A 162 4.41 11.20 -7.21
C HIS A 162 4.53 11.96 -8.54
N LEU A 163 5.51 12.85 -8.65
CA LEU A 163 5.75 13.61 -9.88
C LEU A 163 6.14 12.69 -11.04
N GLU A 164 6.94 11.66 -10.78
CA GLU A 164 7.35 10.71 -11.80
C GLU A 164 6.18 9.83 -12.29
N VAL A 165 5.30 9.39 -11.38
CA VAL A 165 4.06 8.67 -11.74
C VAL A 165 3.18 9.55 -12.63
N GLN A 166 2.99 10.83 -12.28
CA GLN A 166 2.22 11.76 -13.11
C GLN A 166 2.82 11.87 -14.53
N LYS A 167 4.12 12.16 -14.64
CA LYS A 167 4.81 12.32 -15.93
C LYS A 167 4.73 11.05 -16.78
N ALA A 168 4.97 9.89 -16.18
CA ALA A 168 4.98 8.63 -16.89
C ALA A 168 3.57 8.20 -17.34
N LEU A 169 2.53 8.52 -16.58
CA LEU A 169 1.13 8.31 -16.99
C LEU A 169 0.76 9.22 -18.16
N GLU A 170 1.12 10.51 -18.12
CA GLU A 170 0.89 11.43 -19.24
C GLU A 170 1.60 10.94 -20.52
N ALA A 171 2.83 10.45 -20.40
CA ALA A 171 3.58 9.91 -21.53
C ALA A 171 3.02 8.57 -22.05
N ALA A 172 2.42 7.75 -21.18
CA ALA A 172 1.84 6.46 -21.54
C ALA A 172 0.40 6.55 -22.07
N LYS A 173 -0.30 7.67 -21.80
CA LYS A 173 -1.68 7.89 -22.22
C LYS A 173 -1.80 7.84 -23.75
N PRO A 174 -2.69 7.00 -24.32
CA PRO A 174 -2.90 6.95 -25.76
C PRO A 174 -3.35 8.32 -26.32
N ALA A 175 -2.83 8.71 -27.49
CA ALA A 175 -3.15 10.01 -28.09
C ALA A 175 -4.66 10.20 -28.38
N ALA A 176 -5.39 9.12 -28.65
CA ALA A 176 -6.84 9.14 -28.87
C ALA A 176 -7.66 9.09 -27.56
N SER A 177 -7.00 8.91 -26.40
CA SER A 177 -7.68 8.79 -25.11
C SER A 177 -8.12 10.16 -24.58
N ASN A 178 -9.40 10.25 -24.22
CA ASN A 178 -9.96 11.41 -23.52
C ASN A 178 -9.83 11.30 -21.99
N THR A 179 -9.13 10.29 -21.47
CA THR A 179 -8.97 10.09 -20.03
C THR A 179 -8.29 11.28 -19.37
N VAL A 180 -8.91 11.84 -18.34
CA VAL A 180 -8.31 12.89 -17.52
C VAL A 180 -7.30 12.27 -16.55
N ILE A 181 -6.16 12.95 -16.34
CA ILE A 181 -5.20 12.63 -15.27
C ILE A 181 -5.22 13.77 -14.26
N LEU A 182 -5.51 13.46 -12.99
CA LEU A 182 -5.60 14.44 -11.90
C LEU A 182 -4.55 14.15 -10.83
N ALA A 183 -3.61 15.08 -10.60
CA ALA A 183 -2.52 14.89 -9.62
C ALA A 183 -2.60 15.80 -8.38
N GLY A 184 -3.45 16.83 -8.41
CA GLY A 184 -3.52 17.87 -7.36
C GLY A 184 -4.41 17.55 -6.16
N THR A 185 -4.90 16.31 -6.03
CA THR A 185 -6.03 15.96 -5.16
C THR A 185 -5.64 15.11 -3.96
N VAL A 186 -6.54 15.04 -2.97
CA VAL A 186 -6.45 14.17 -1.80
C VAL A 186 -7.35 12.96 -1.97
N ASN A 187 -6.87 11.80 -1.52
CA ASN A 187 -7.64 10.56 -1.43
C ASN A 187 -8.13 10.33 0.01
N ALA A 188 -9.21 9.57 0.17
CA ALA A 188 -9.59 8.97 1.44
C ALA A 188 -9.48 7.43 1.35
N SER A 189 -8.92 6.81 2.38
CA SER A 189 -8.92 5.35 2.54
C SER A 189 -9.85 4.95 3.68
N ALA A 190 -10.94 4.29 3.34
CA ALA A 190 -11.93 3.79 4.29
C ALA A 190 -11.56 2.40 4.81
N ASP A 191 -11.85 2.12 6.08
CA ASP A 191 -11.68 0.78 6.68
C ASP A 191 -12.74 -0.25 6.24
N SER A 192 -13.81 0.21 5.59
CA SER A 192 -14.90 -0.59 5.05
C SER A 192 -15.27 -0.12 3.65
N PHE A 193 -15.85 -1.01 2.85
CA PHE A 193 -16.44 -0.64 1.56
C PHE A 193 -17.82 0.02 1.73
N TYR A 194 -18.52 -0.28 2.83
CA TYR A 194 -19.91 0.12 3.03
C TYR A 194 -20.01 1.30 4.00
N SER A 195 -19.76 1.04 5.28
CA SER A 195 -20.02 1.97 6.39
C SER A 195 -19.21 3.26 6.24
N SER A 196 -17.88 3.18 6.28
CA SER A 196 -16.97 4.34 6.14
C SER A 196 -16.84 4.90 4.73
N GLN A 197 -17.67 4.43 3.77
CA GLN A 197 -17.85 5.08 2.47
C GLN A 197 -19.22 5.73 2.30
N GLY A 198 -20.04 5.82 3.35
CA GLY A 198 -21.37 6.43 3.27
C GLY A 198 -22.29 5.65 2.32
N ARG A 199 -22.19 4.32 2.30
CA ARG A 199 -23.16 3.48 1.58
C ARG A 199 -24.26 3.08 2.54
N HIS A 200 -25.50 3.32 2.15
CA HIS A 200 -26.65 2.98 2.97
C HIS A 200 -26.99 1.50 2.78
N THR A 201 -27.05 0.76 3.88
CA THR A 201 -27.39 -0.66 3.92
C THR A 201 -28.49 -0.89 4.96
N SER A 202 -28.83 -2.15 5.26
CA SER A 202 -29.75 -2.47 6.35
C SER A 202 -29.13 -2.31 7.75
N PHE A 203 -27.83 -2.05 7.85
CA PHE A 203 -27.14 -1.86 9.12
C PHE A 203 -27.23 -0.39 9.59
N PRO A 204 -27.37 -0.13 10.90
CA PRO A 204 -27.32 1.23 11.46
C PRO A 204 -25.87 1.71 11.46
N ASP A 205 -25.43 2.25 10.32
CA ASP A 205 -24.05 2.68 10.12
C ASP A 205 -23.81 4.14 10.56
N HIS A 206 -24.87 4.94 10.75
CA HIS A 206 -24.77 6.36 11.14
C HIS A 206 -23.88 7.18 10.19
N ASN A 207 -24.00 6.93 8.88
CA ASN A 207 -23.10 7.41 7.84
C ASN A 207 -23.76 8.32 6.79
N GLU A 208 -24.98 8.78 7.05
CA GLU A 208 -25.81 9.52 6.10
C GLU A 208 -25.16 10.82 5.62
N ASP A 209 -24.40 11.48 6.50
CA ASP A 209 -23.71 12.75 6.24
C ASP A 209 -22.17 12.61 6.17
N LEU A 210 -21.66 11.37 6.13
CA LEU A 210 -20.23 11.10 6.21
C LEU A 210 -19.46 11.69 5.01
N VAL A 211 -20.00 11.55 3.79
CA VAL A 211 -19.33 12.06 2.59
C VAL A 211 -19.25 13.58 2.60
N ASP A 212 -20.32 14.25 3.01
CA ASP A 212 -20.36 15.72 3.14
C ASP A 212 -19.36 16.20 4.19
N LYS A 213 -19.32 15.54 5.37
CA LYS A 213 -18.33 15.82 6.42
C LYS A 213 -16.90 15.61 5.94
N LEU A 214 -16.64 14.55 5.15
CA LEU A 214 -15.33 14.28 4.57
C LEU A 214 -14.90 15.41 3.61
N GLN A 215 -15.77 15.81 2.70
CA GLN A 215 -15.50 16.90 1.76
C GLN A 215 -15.27 18.25 2.46
N LEU A 216 -16.06 18.55 3.50
CA LEU A 216 -15.92 19.78 4.29
C LEU A 216 -14.61 19.82 5.11
N SER A 217 -14.22 18.68 5.69
CA SER A 217 -13.04 18.60 6.56
C SER A 217 -11.72 18.37 5.83
N THR A 218 -11.78 17.87 4.58
CA THR A 218 -10.60 17.49 3.80
C THR A 218 -10.55 18.29 2.50
N PRO A 219 -9.79 19.41 2.46
CA PRO A 219 -9.60 20.18 1.24
C PRO A 219 -9.09 19.32 0.08
N GLU A 220 -9.60 19.57 -1.12
CA GLU A 220 -9.20 18.91 -2.37
C GLU A 220 -9.43 17.38 -2.38
N LEU A 221 -10.28 16.85 -1.48
CA LEU A 221 -10.70 15.47 -1.50
C LEU A 221 -11.42 15.15 -2.81
N ALA A 222 -10.92 14.14 -3.53
CA ALA A 222 -11.47 13.75 -4.83
C ALA A 222 -11.84 12.28 -4.94
N THR A 223 -11.15 11.39 -4.22
CA THR A 223 -11.31 9.93 -4.38
C THR A 223 -11.44 9.22 -3.05
N LEU A 224 -12.04 8.04 -3.10
CA LEU A 224 -12.24 7.14 -1.96
C LEU A 224 -11.93 5.69 -2.36
N GLU A 225 -11.06 5.04 -1.59
CA GLU A 225 -10.72 3.62 -1.68
C GLU A 225 -10.36 3.07 -0.28
N MET A 226 -9.50 2.06 -0.13
CA MET A 226 -9.34 1.33 1.14
C MET A 226 -7.90 1.04 1.60
N GLU A 227 -6.86 1.43 0.85
CA GLU A 227 -5.46 1.06 1.18
C GLU A 227 -4.41 2.17 1.08
N THR A 228 -4.62 3.20 0.25
CA THR A 228 -3.57 4.16 -0.12
C THR A 228 -2.99 4.92 1.09
N PHE A 229 -3.83 5.26 2.07
CA PHE A 229 -3.41 5.87 3.32
C PHE A 229 -2.39 5.03 4.05
N HIS A 230 -2.66 3.72 4.20
CA HIS A 230 -1.79 2.84 4.98
C HIS A 230 -0.42 2.68 4.33
N LEU A 231 -0.40 2.68 2.99
CA LEU A 231 0.84 2.73 2.20
C LEU A 231 1.65 3.99 2.50
N TYR A 232 1.05 5.17 2.37
CA TYR A 232 1.74 6.43 2.64
C TYR A 232 2.18 6.53 4.11
N HIS A 233 1.33 6.08 5.03
CA HIS A 233 1.60 6.08 6.46
C HIS A 233 2.85 5.27 6.81
N LEU A 234 2.93 4.00 6.39
CA LEU A 234 4.07 3.15 6.70
C LEU A 234 5.36 3.61 6.02
N ALA A 235 5.26 4.11 4.78
CA ALA A 235 6.40 4.72 4.08
C ALA A 235 6.98 5.92 4.85
N ALA A 236 6.11 6.81 5.34
CA ALA A 236 6.50 7.96 6.15
C ALA A 236 7.05 7.57 7.52
N CYS A 237 6.52 6.51 8.14
CA CYS A 237 7.01 6.00 9.42
C CYS A 237 8.40 5.36 9.30
N TRP A 238 8.68 4.63 8.21
CA TRP A 238 9.99 4.02 7.95
C TRP A 238 11.11 5.05 7.86
N SER A 239 10.87 6.15 7.14
CA SER A 239 11.85 7.23 6.95
C SER A 239 12.15 8.03 8.24
N GLY A 240 11.57 7.60 9.38
CA GLY A 240 11.61 8.29 10.65
C GLY A 240 10.77 9.57 10.58
N ARG A 241 9.57 9.55 11.16
CA ARG A 241 8.95 10.84 11.50
C ARG A 241 9.92 11.57 12.41
N ARG A 242 10.38 12.76 12.01
CA ARG A 242 10.92 13.78 12.92
C ARG A 242 9.78 14.25 13.86
N VAL A 243 9.27 13.36 14.70
CA VAL A 243 8.59 13.79 15.91
C VAL A 243 9.73 14.18 16.83
N ALA A 244 9.91 15.48 17.07
CA ALA A 244 10.66 15.91 18.23
C ALA A 244 10.01 15.21 19.43
N ALA A 245 10.68 14.19 19.95
CA ALA A 245 10.20 13.49 21.14
C ALA A 245 10.15 14.54 22.26
N LYS A 246 8.97 15.05 22.58
CA LYS A 246 8.75 15.51 23.95
C LYS A 246 8.72 14.24 24.78
N ALA A 247 9.82 13.97 25.48
CA ALA A 247 9.82 13.04 26.59
C ALA A 247 8.79 13.55 27.61
N GLY A 248 7.56 13.05 27.52
CA GLY A 248 6.62 13.11 28.62
C GLY A 248 6.88 11.89 29.50
N GLU A 249 7.05 12.11 30.80
CA GLU A 249 7.08 11.02 31.76
C GLU A 249 5.79 10.19 31.62
N PRO A 250 5.88 8.85 31.66
CA PRO A 250 4.68 8.01 31.65
C PRO A 250 3.81 8.37 32.87
N PRO A 251 2.48 8.42 32.73
CA PRO A 251 1.61 8.72 33.86
C PRO A 251 1.81 7.66 34.95
N LEU A 252 2.15 8.10 36.15
CA LEU A 252 2.15 7.28 37.35
C LEU A 252 0.70 6.86 37.64
N THR A 253 0.36 5.62 37.33
CA THR A 253 -0.90 5.01 37.77
C THR A 253 -0.80 4.67 39.25
N THR A 254 -1.25 5.57 40.12
CA THR A 254 -1.44 5.28 41.55
C THR A 254 -2.85 4.73 41.79
N GLY A 255 -3.03 3.44 41.52
CA GLY A 255 -4.21 2.67 41.91
C GLY A 255 -3.81 1.23 42.19
N PRO A 256 -4.24 0.60 43.30
CA PRO A 256 -3.83 -0.76 43.62
C PRO A 256 -4.56 -1.74 42.70
N VAL A 257 -3.89 -2.17 41.64
CA VAL A 257 -4.26 -3.40 40.91
C VAL A 257 -3.42 -4.53 41.51
N GLN A 258 -4.07 -5.58 42.01
CA GLN A 258 -3.41 -6.84 42.39
C GLN A 258 -3.70 -7.88 41.30
N PRO A 259 -2.92 -7.96 40.22
CA PRO A 259 -2.97 -9.10 39.32
C PRO A 259 -2.04 -10.18 39.86
N ILE A 260 -2.60 -11.37 40.17
CA ILE A 260 -1.77 -12.56 40.37
C ILE A 260 -1.30 -13.02 38.99
N ILE A 261 -0.09 -12.62 38.61
CA ILE A 261 0.63 -13.13 37.45
C ILE A 261 1.76 -13.98 38.01
N SER A 262 1.75 -15.28 37.69
CA SER A 262 2.91 -16.16 37.89
C SER A 262 4.16 -15.45 37.37
N VAL A 263 5.19 -15.34 38.22
CA VAL A 263 6.48 -14.71 37.88
C VAL A 263 6.90 -15.18 36.48
N PRO A 264 6.97 -14.28 35.48
CA PRO A 264 7.50 -14.66 34.18
C PRO A 264 8.95 -15.10 34.38
N PRO A 265 9.40 -16.20 33.75
CA PRO A 265 10.83 -16.48 33.70
C PRO A 265 11.53 -15.25 33.10
N ALA A 266 12.76 -14.98 33.58
CA ALA A 266 13.56 -13.87 33.09
C ALA A 266 13.49 -13.81 31.56
N LEU A 267 12.94 -12.71 31.03
CA LEU A 267 12.84 -12.48 29.60
C LEU A 267 14.25 -12.45 29.03
N SER A 268 14.73 -13.57 28.48
CA SER A 268 15.80 -13.53 27.50
C SER A 268 15.21 -12.78 26.32
N VAL A 269 15.59 -11.52 26.13
CA VAL A 269 15.33 -10.79 24.89
C VAL A 269 15.88 -11.68 23.78
N PRO A 270 15.02 -12.28 22.92
CA PRO A 270 15.52 -13.06 21.81
C PRO A 270 16.41 -12.14 21.00
N ALA A 271 17.60 -12.61 20.61
CA ALA A 271 18.45 -11.84 19.70
C ALA A 271 17.58 -11.50 18.47
N SER A 272 17.27 -10.22 18.29
CA SER A 272 16.51 -9.78 17.12
C SER A 272 17.27 -10.28 15.90
N SER A 273 16.61 -11.03 15.03
CA SER A 273 17.17 -11.40 13.73
C SER A 273 17.75 -10.13 13.10
N PRO A 274 19.00 -10.19 12.57
CA PRO A 274 19.64 -9.00 12.04
C PRO A 274 18.76 -8.39 10.95
N ARG A 275 18.38 -7.12 11.13
CA ARG A 275 17.61 -6.37 10.13
C ARG A 275 18.39 -6.36 8.82
N LEU A 276 17.73 -6.78 7.74
CA LEU A 276 18.34 -6.81 6.42
C LEU A 276 18.58 -5.40 5.86
N ALA A 277 17.65 -4.48 6.12
CA ALA A 277 17.77 -3.08 5.75
C ALA A 277 18.48 -2.26 6.84
N SER A 278 19.37 -1.35 6.42
CA SER A 278 19.92 -0.34 7.31
C SER A 278 18.87 0.72 7.67
N SER A 279 19.05 1.38 8.81
CA SER A 279 18.09 2.36 9.34
C SER A 279 17.98 3.64 8.52
N ASP A 280 18.89 3.87 7.58
CA ASP A 280 18.93 5.03 6.70
C ASP A 280 18.36 4.75 5.29
N THR A 281 17.89 3.53 5.03
CA THR A 281 17.12 3.24 3.80
C THR A 281 15.77 3.97 3.82
N VAL A 282 15.20 4.18 2.64
CA VAL A 282 13.90 4.84 2.49
C VAL A 282 12.84 3.93 1.88
N VAL A 283 11.57 4.24 2.16
CA VAL A 283 10.41 3.68 1.46
C VAL A 283 9.71 4.85 0.81
N ARG A 284 9.74 4.92 -0.52
CA ARG A 284 9.02 5.90 -1.34
C ARG A 284 7.72 5.29 -1.81
N ALA A 285 6.63 6.03 -1.64
CA ALA A 285 5.30 5.54 -1.99
C ALA A 285 4.51 6.59 -2.77
N ALA A 286 3.86 6.14 -3.84
CA ALA A 286 2.86 6.90 -4.58
C ALA A 286 1.71 5.97 -5.00
N ALA A 287 0.64 6.53 -5.53
CA ALA A 287 -0.50 5.79 -6.04
C ALA A 287 -1.01 6.39 -7.35
N ALA A 288 -1.58 5.52 -8.19
CA ALA A 288 -2.43 5.87 -9.31
C ALA A 288 -3.75 5.09 -9.16
N GLN A 289 -4.87 5.77 -9.26
CA GLN A 289 -6.18 5.24 -8.97
C GLN A 289 -7.10 5.47 -10.17
N MET A 290 -7.75 4.42 -10.64
CA MET A 290 -8.72 4.51 -11.72
C MET A 290 -10.12 4.70 -11.14
N VAL A 291 -10.81 5.77 -11.53
CA VAL A 291 -12.18 6.05 -11.09
C VAL A 291 -13.13 5.09 -11.80
N PHE A 292 -13.58 4.05 -11.11
CA PHE A 292 -14.49 3.06 -11.70
C PHE A 292 -15.96 3.43 -11.54
N ALA A 293 -16.28 4.20 -10.50
CA ALA A 293 -17.63 4.65 -10.24
C ALA A 293 -17.62 6.11 -9.77
N SER A 294 -18.57 6.89 -10.23
CA SER A 294 -18.84 8.23 -9.70
C SER A 294 -19.82 8.13 -8.55
N ARG A 295 -19.51 8.74 -7.39
CA ARG A 295 -20.44 8.82 -6.26
C ARG A 295 -21.44 9.97 -6.38
N THR A 296 -21.23 10.90 -7.30
CA THR A 296 -22.15 12.00 -7.60
C THR A 296 -23.15 11.59 -8.69
N SER A 297 -22.67 11.16 -9.86
CA SER A 297 -23.52 10.80 -11.00
C SER A 297 -24.00 9.36 -10.99
N GLN A 298 -23.42 8.49 -10.16
CA GLN A 298 -23.68 7.04 -10.13
C GLN A 298 -23.26 6.28 -11.41
N ASP A 299 -22.53 6.94 -12.31
CA ASP A 299 -21.97 6.31 -13.50
C ASP A 299 -20.94 5.24 -13.14
N PHE A 300 -20.79 4.26 -14.03
CA PHE A 300 -19.78 3.21 -13.96
C PHE A 300 -18.99 3.10 -15.26
N ILE A 301 -17.71 2.80 -15.14
CA ILE A 301 -16.85 2.46 -16.27
C ILE A 301 -17.27 1.12 -16.90
N THR A 302 -17.15 0.99 -18.22
CA THR A 302 -17.44 -0.29 -18.91
C THR A 302 -16.25 -1.27 -18.81
N PRO A 303 -16.48 -2.59 -18.97
CA PRO A 303 -15.39 -3.58 -18.96
C PRO A 303 -14.28 -3.34 -20.01
N ASP A 304 -14.66 -2.86 -21.20
CA ASP A 304 -13.70 -2.54 -22.27
C ASP A 304 -12.83 -1.34 -21.88
N GLN A 305 -13.46 -0.30 -21.31
CA GLN A 305 -12.75 0.86 -20.77
C GLN A 305 -11.81 0.45 -19.62
N VAL A 306 -12.23 -0.45 -18.72
CA VAL A 306 -11.35 -1.00 -17.67
C VAL A 306 -10.14 -1.68 -18.29
N THR A 307 -10.33 -2.53 -19.30
CA THR A 307 -9.25 -3.27 -19.94
C THR A 307 -8.24 -2.34 -20.60
N GLU A 308 -8.71 -1.33 -21.34
CA GLU A 308 -7.84 -0.31 -21.95
C GLU A 308 -7.10 0.50 -20.88
N LEU A 309 -7.82 0.96 -19.87
CA LEU A 309 -7.30 1.81 -18.80
C LEU A 309 -6.23 1.09 -17.97
N GLU A 310 -6.50 -0.14 -17.53
CA GLU A 310 -5.54 -0.96 -16.80
C GLU A 310 -4.28 -1.23 -17.62
N ARG A 311 -4.42 -1.42 -18.94
CA ARG A 311 -3.30 -1.70 -19.84
C ARG A 311 -2.31 -0.53 -19.89
N TRP A 312 -2.77 0.67 -20.23
CA TRP A 312 -1.84 1.81 -20.42
C TRP A 312 -1.39 2.42 -19.08
N THR A 313 -2.24 2.41 -18.05
CA THR A 313 -1.83 2.86 -16.71
C THR A 313 -0.82 1.91 -16.08
N GLY A 314 -0.95 0.60 -16.30
CA GLY A 314 0.04 -0.40 -15.91
C GLY A 314 1.41 -0.12 -16.52
N LEU A 315 1.46 0.19 -17.83
CA LEU A 315 2.69 0.62 -18.50
C LEU A 315 3.25 1.94 -17.94
N GLY A 316 2.39 2.94 -17.72
CA GLY A 316 2.80 4.22 -17.12
C GLY A 316 3.43 4.04 -15.75
N VAL A 317 2.85 3.20 -14.89
CA VAL A 317 3.38 2.89 -13.56
C VAL A 317 4.70 2.13 -13.63
N LEU A 318 4.84 1.15 -14.53
CA LEU A 318 6.11 0.45 -14.76
C LEU A 318 7.21 1.43 -15.23
N ASN A 319 6.88 2.33 -16.17
CA ASN A 319 7.79 3.38 -16.63
C ASN A 319 8.21 4.32 -15.48
N ALA A 320 7.28 4.75 -14.63
CA ALA A 320 7.59 5.62 -13.50
C ALA A 320 8.61 4.98 -12.55
N LEU A 321 8.44 3.69 -12.25
CA LEU A 321 9.33 2.96 -11.35
C LEU A 321 10.75 2.81 -11.90
N ILE A 322 10.90 2.55 -13.20
CA ILE A 322 12.25 2.42 -13.80
C ILE A 322 12.91 3.77 -14.04
N ASN A 323 12.14 4.85 -14.23
CA ASN A 323 12.67 6.21 -14.37
C ASN A 323 13.20 6.75 -13.05
N LEU A 324 12.69 6.26 -11.92
CA LEU A 324 13.20 6.59 -10.60
C LEU A 324 14.54 5.87 -10.34
N GLU A 325 15.60 6.65 -10.25
CA GLU A 325 16.92 6.16 -9.88
C GLU A 325 16.95 5.72 -8.41
N ILE A 326 17.48 4.52 -8.18
CA ILE A 326 17.83 4.01 -6.86
C ILE A 326 19.34 3.77 -6.90
N PRO A 327 20.14 4.41 -6.02
CA PRO A 327 21.59 4.23 -6.01
C PRO A 327 21.99 2.74 -5.94
N ALA A 328 23.11 2.37 -6.56
CA ALA A 328 23.51 0.97 -6.67
C ALA A 328 23.77 0.31 -5.28
N ASP A 329 24.28 1.08 -4.33
CA ASP A 329 24.46 0.68 -2.92
C ASP A 329 23.15 0.60 -2.13
N ARG A 330 22.05 1.13 -2.69
CA ARG A 330 20.68 1.07 -2.18
C ARG A 330 19.81 0.06 -2.92
N LEU A 331 20.36 -0.76 -3.82
CA LEU A 331 19.66 -1.88 -4.45
C LEU A 331 19.85 -3.17 -3.65
N HIS A 332 18.85 -4.04 -3.67
CA HIS A 332 19.04 -5.41 -3.21
C HIS A 332 19.96 -6.15 -4.19
N PRO A 333 20.88 -7.01 -3.72
CA PRO A 333 21.81 -7.71 -4.59
C PRO A 333 21.09 -8.50 -5.69
N GLU A 334 21.59 -8.40 -6.92
CA GLU A 334 21.08 -9.20 -8.03
C GLU A 334 21.53 -10.66 -7.92
N LYS A 335 22.74 -10.91 -7.43
CA LYS A 335 23.24 -12.28 -7.23
C LYS A 335 22.32 -13.06 -6.29
N THR A 336 21.97 -14.29 -6.64
CA THR A 336 21.04 -15.18 -5.93
C THR A 336 19.57 -14.75 -5.93
N SER A 337 19.24 -13.68 -6.65
CA SER A 337 17.85 -13.25 -6.80
C SER A 337 17.16 -14.00 -7.94
N VAL A 338 15.83 -14.02 -7.92
CA VAL A 338 15.03 -14.62 -9.00
C VAL A 338 15.07 -13.83 -10.30
N TRP A 339 15.66 -12.61 -10.29
CA TRP A 339 15.87 -11.78 -11.47
C TRP A 339 17.34 -11.76 -11.92
N GLU A 340 18.20 -12.61 -11.34
CA GLU A 340 19.61 -12.71 -11.71
C GLU A 340 19.76 -12.99 -13.20
N THR A 341 20.52 -12.15 -13.91
CA THR A 341 20.92 -12.44 -15.29
C THR A 341 22.20 -13.26 -15.28
N LEU A 342 22.21 -14.36 -16.05
CA LEU A 342 23.46 -15.06 -16.33
C LEU A 342 24.34 -14.11 -17.13
N SER A 343 25.43 -13.62 -16.55
CA SER A 343 26.43 -12.88 -17.30
C SER A 343 26.87 -13.76 -18.46
N THR A 344 26.60 -13.35 -19.70
CA THR A 344 27.37 -13.82 -20.85
C THR A 344 28.79 -13.32 -20.63
N SER A 345 29.59 -14.10 -19.90
CA SER A 345 31.03 -13.99 -19.94
C SER A 345 31.42 -14.09 -21.41
N GLY A 346 31.86 -12.98 -22.00
CA GLY A 346 32.23 -12.89 -23.40
C GLY A 346 33.14 -14.05 -23.79
N GLN A 347 32.71 -14.80 -24.80
CA GLN A 347 33.59 -15.63 -25.62
C GLN A 347 34.18 -14.76 -26.73
#